data_AF-A0A9D9TFR1-F1
#
_entry.id   AF-A0A9D9TFR1-F1
#
_cell.length_a   1.000
_cell.length_b   1.000
_cell.length_c   1.000
_cell.angle_alpha   90.00
_cell.angle_beta   90.00
_cell.angle_gamma   90.00
#
_symmetry.space_group_name_H-M   'P 1'
#
loop_
_entity.id
_entity.type
_entity.pdbx_description
1 polymer ?
#
loop_
_entity_poly.entity_id
_entity_poly.type
_entity_poly.pdbx_seq_one_letter_code
_entity_poly.pdbx_strand_id
1 'polypeptide(L)'
;MADIKNIAKETAIYGVSSILGKFLNWMLVPLYTYVLASSAEYGIVTNLYAWTALLLVVLTYGMETGFFRFANKQDTEEDAKKVYSTTLISILATSVLFLVGIIFFSGNIASSMGYAGYPEFIVMLAIVVAMDAIGSIPFAYLRYKKKPLLFASLKLLMIFSNIF
;
A
#
# COMPACT_ATOMS: atom_id res chain seq x y z
N MET A 1 -9.71 15.01 -30.01
CA MET A 1 -10.86 14.39 -29.30
C MET A 1 -10.56 12.97 -28.79
N ALA A 2 -9.83 12.14 -29.55
CA ALA A 2 -9.48 10.77 -29.12
C ALA A 2 -8.66 10.72 -27.82
N ASP A 3 -7.74 11.67 -27.60
CA ASP A 3 -6.90 11.70 -26.39
C ASP A 3 -7.68 12.03 -25.12
N ILE A 4 -8.63 12.98 -25.19
CA ILE A 4 -9.50 13.32 -24.05
C ILE A 4 -10.37 12.11 -23.65
N LYS A 5 -10.88 11.37 -24.65
CA LYS A 5 -11.69 10.16 -24.41
C LYS A 5 -10.86 9.05 -23.76
N ASN A 6 -9.61 8.88 -24.16
CA ASN A 6 -8.71 7.88 -23.58
C ASN A 6 -8.30 8.25 -22.15
N ILE A 7 -7.96 9.52 -21.90
CA ILE A 7 -7.65 10.01 -20.54
C ILE A 7 -8.87 9.81 -19.62
N ALA A 8 -10.07 10.21 -20.05
CA ALA A 8 -11.29 10.03 -19.26
C ALA A 8 -11.55 8.56 -18.93
N LYS A 9 -11.33 7.64 -19.88
CA LYS A 9 -11.48 6.20 -19.68
C LYS A 9 -10.44 5.65 -18.69
N GLU A 10 -9.18 6.05 -18.81
CA GLU A 10 -8.11 5.64 -17.89
C GLU A 10 -8.38 6.18 -16.48
N THR A 11 -8.71 7.46 -16.34
CA THR A 11 -9.09 8.07 -15.06
C THR A 11 -10.29 7.38 -14.43
N ALA A 12 -11.32 7.04 -15.21
CA ALA A 12 -12.46 6.31 -14.71
C ALA A 12 -12.05 4.92 -14.18
N ILE A 13 -11.25 4.15 -14.93
CA ILE A 13 -10.86 2.80 -14.50
C ILE A 13 -9.95 2.85 -13.25
N TYR A 14 -8.93 3.72 -13.25
CA TYR A 14 -8.03 3.87 -12.10
C TYR A 14 -8.75 4.45 -10.87
N GLY A 15 -9.64 5.42 -11.09
CA GLY A 15 -10.42 6.07 -10.04
C GLY A 15 -11.45 5.13 -9.43
N VAL A 16 -12.27 4.48 -10.26
CA VAL A 16 -13.31 3.54 -9.83
C VAL A 16 -12.70 2.36 -9.08
N SER A 17 -11.60 1.76 -9.56
CA SER A 17 -10.93 0.68 -8.83
C SER A 17 -10.35 1.12 -7.48
N SER A 18 -9.89 2.37 -7.38
CA SER A 18 -9.39 2.92 -6.11
C SER A 18 -10.52 3.23 -5.12
N ILE A 19 -11.62 3.79 -5.61
CA ILE A 19 -12.80 4.14 -4.80
C ILE A 19 -13.51 2.88 -4.33
N LEU A 20 -13.71 1.89 -5.21
CA LEU A 20 -14.32 0.61 -4.86
C LEU A 20 -13.58 -0.07 -3.71
N GLY A 21 -12.25 -0.09 -3.74
CA GLY A 21 -11.47 -0.66 -2.64
C GLY A 21 -11.68 0.05 -1.30
N LYS A 22 -11.69 1.39 -1.30
CA LYS A 22 -11.98 2.16 -0.09
C LYS A 22 -13.41 1.97 0.39
N PHE A 23 -14.37 1.87 -0.54
CA PHE A 23 -15.77 1.65 -0.23
C PHE A 23 -16.01 0.27 0.39
N LEU A 24 -15.43 -0.78 -0.18
CA LEU A 24 -15.45 -2.13 0.38
C LEU A 24 -14.81 -2.19 1.77
N ASN A 25 -13.66 -1.54 1.96
CA ASN A 25 -13.03 -1.46 3.29
C ASN A 25 -13.91 -0.71 4.30
N TRP A 26 -14.55 0.39 3.89
CA TRP A 26 -15.50 1.11 4.72
C TRP A 26 -16.74 0.27 5.06
N MET A 27 -17.23 -0.58 4.15
CA MET A 27 -18.33 -1.51 4.42
C MET A 27 -17.99 -2.58 5.46
N LEU A 28 -16.71 -2.80 5.80
CA LEU A 28 -16.33 -3.64 6.92
C LEU A 28 -16.58 -2.96 8.27
N VAL A 29 -16.66 -1.63 8.32
CA VAL A 29 -16.86 -0.88 9.57
C VAL A 29 -18.18 -1.26 10.27
N PRO A 30 -19.36 -1.30 9.59
CA PRO A 30 -20.61 -1.81 10.16
C PRO A 30 -20.52 -3.26 10.65
N LEU A 31 -19.79 -4.12 9.94
CA LEU A 31 -19.59 -5.51 10.32
C LEU A 31 -18.75 -5.60 11.61
N TYR A 32 -17.65 -4.83 11.68
CA TYR A 32 -16.80 -4.76 12.87
C TYR A 32 -17.54 -4.18 14.06
N THR A 33 -18.38 -3.16 13.88
CA THR A 33 -19.19 -2.59 14.97
C THR A 33 -20.33 -3.52 15.41
N TYR A 34 -20.79 -4.44 14.57
CA TYR A 34 -21.79 -5.45 14.94
C TYR A 34 -21.16 -6.65 15.68
N VAL A 35 -19.97 -7.08 15.28
CA VAL A 35 -19.29 -8.27 15.82
C VAL A 35 -18.40 -7.97 17.03
N LEU A 36 -17.72 -6.82 17.07
CA LEU A 36 -16.88 -6.44 18.21
C LEU A 36 -17.71 -5.66 19.25
N ALA A 37 -17.94 -6.27 20.41
CA ALA A 37 -18.80 -5.76 21.47
C ALA A 37 -18.17 -4.65 22.35
N SER A 38 -16.92 -4.21 22.11
CA SER A 38 -16.21 -3.28 23.00
C SER A 38 -15.51 -2.13 22.25
N SER A 39 -15.85 -0.89 22.60
CA SER A 39 -15.28 0.35 22.07
C SER A 39 -13.76 0.49 22.29
N ALA A 40 -13.21 -0.23 23.28
CA ALA A 40 -11.80 -0.16 23.64
C ALA A 40 -10.89 -0.85 22.60
N GLU A 41 -11.32 -2.00 22.05
CA GLU A 41 -10.55 -2.76 21.05
C GLU A 41 -10.53 -2.04 19.70
N TYR A 42 -11.63 -1.36 19.36
CA TYR A 42 -11.72 -0.54 18.16
C TYR A 42 -10.76 0.66 18.17
N GLY A 43 -10.44 1.19 19.36
CA GLY A 43 -9.45 2.26 19.55
C GLY A 43 -8.03 1.84 19.20
N ILE A 44 -7.65 0.60 19.53
CA ILE A 44 -6.33 0.01 19.19
C ILE A 44 -6.18 -0.09 17.68
N VAL A 45 -7.18 -0.66 17.01
CA VAL A 45 -7.20 -0.81 15.55
C VAL A 45 -7.09 0.54 14.85
N THR A 46 -7.85 1.55 15.31
CA THR A 46 -7.80 2.91 14.76
C THR A 46 -6.41 3.54 14.92
N ASN A 47 -5.76 3.34 16.08
CA ASN A 47 -4.41 3.83 16.32
C ASN A 47 -3.38 3.17 15.38
N LEU A 48 -3.47 1.85 15.22
CA LEU A 48 -2.63 1.09 14.29
C LEU A 48 -2.84 1.56 12.83
N TYR A 49 -4.08 1.85 12.43
CA TYR A 49 -4.38 2.43 11.11
C TYR A 49 -3.74 3.80 10.88
N ALA A 50 -3.70 4.65 11.91
CA ALA A 50 -3.03 5.95 11.82
C ALA A 50 -1.51 5.80 11.62
N TRP A 51 -0.89 4.86 12.35
CA TRP A 51 0.53 4.56 12.19
C TRP A 51 0.86 3.94 10.83
N THR A 52 0.01 3.07 10.30
CA THR A 52 0.19 2.51 8.94
C THR A 52 0.24 3.60 7.90
N ALA A 53 -0.68 4.56 7.94
CA ALA A 53 -0.71 5.67 6.98
C ALA A 53 0.57 6.52 7.04
N LEU A 54 1.08 6.81 8.25
CA LEU A 54 2.31 7.57 8.44
C LEU A 54 3.53 6.79 7.96
N LEU A 55 3.66 5.54 8.39
CA LEU A 55 4.80 4.68 8.05
C LEU A 55 4.85 4.38 6.56
N LEU A 56 3.72 4.20 5.89
CA LEU A 56 3.67 3.98 4.45
C LEU A 56 4.25 5.17 3.68
N VAL A 57 3.92 6.40 4.08
CA VAL A 57 4.48 7.61 3.45
C VAL A 57 5.99 7.68 3.64
N VAL A 58 6.48 7.38 4.85
CA VAL A 58 7.91 7.36 5.16
C VAL A 58 8.64 6.26 4.39
N LEU A 59 8.09 5.04 4.37
CA LEU A 59 8.73 3.86 3.78
C LEU A 59 8.71 3.87 2.25
N THR A 60 7.75 4.56 1.64
CA THR A 60 7.72 4.75 0.19
C THR A 60 8.61 5.92 -0.25
N TYR A 61 8.88 6.88 0.65
CA TYR A 61 9.73 8.08 0.46
C TYR A 61 9.59 8.78 -0.90
N GLY A 62 8.38 8.75 -1.47
CA GLY A 62 8.05 9.37 -2.76
C GLY A 62 8.66 8.69 -4.00
N MET A 63 9.22 7.48 -3.88
CA MET A 63 9.88 6.78 -5.00
C MET A 63 8.97 6.51 -6.18
N GLU A 64 7.66 6.37 -6.00
CA GLU A 64 6.71 6.28 -7.12
C GLU A 64 6.83 7.48 -8.06
N THR A 65 6.88 8.69 -7.49
CA THR A 65 7.01 9.92 -8.27
C THR A 65 8.38 10.04 -8.95
N GLY A 66 9.44 9.59 -8.25
CA GLY A 66 10.78 9.48 -8.81
C GLY A 66 10.81 8.53 -10.00
N PHE A 67 10.21 7.35 -9.85
CA PHE A 67 10.07 6.34 -10.90
C PHE A 67 9.40 6.94 -12.13
N PHE A 68 8.24 7.61 -11.99
CA PHE A 68 7.58 8.23 -13.16
C PHE A 68 8.43 9.31 -13.82
N ARG A 69 9.13 10.14 -13.03
CA ARG A 69 9.96 11.22 -13.57
C ARG A 69 11.15 10.67 -14.36
N PHE A 70 11.80 9.62 -13.86
CA PHE A 70 12.99 9.05 -14.50
C PHE A 70 12.63 8.07 -15.62
N ALA A 71 11.58 7.26 -15.46
CA ALA A 71 11.13 6.33 -16.51
C ALA A 71 10.66 7.07 -17.77
N ASN A 72 9.96 8.21 -17.64
CA ASN A 72 9.52 9.00 -18.79
C ASN A 72 10.64 9.81 -19.47
N LYS A 73 11.84 9.91 -18.88
CA LYS A 73 12.98 10.62 -19.46
C LYS A 73 13.93 9.72 -20.25
N GLN A 74 13.75 8.41 -20.19
CA GLN A 74 14.60 7.44 -20.87
C GLN A 74 14.12 7.26 -22.32
N ASP A 75 15.04 7.34 -23.29
CA ASP A 75 14.72 7.14 -24.71
C ASP A 75 14.48 5.66 -25.05
N THR A 76 15.00 4.73 -24.24
CA THR A 76 14.90 3.28 -24.46
C THR A 76 14.09 2.59 -23.36
N GLU A 77 13.19 1.66 -23.73
CA GLU A 77 12.39 0.88 -22.75
C GLU A 77 13.29 0.06 -21.80
N GLU A 78 14.49 -0.31 -22.24
CA GLU A 78 15.48 -1.04 -21.45
C GLU A 78 16.00 -0.22 -20.27
N ASP A 79 16.22 1.08 -20.45
CA ASP A 79 16.65 1.96 -19.37
C ASP A 79 15.51 2.30 -18.42
N ALA A 80 14.26 2.38 -18.91
CA ALA A 80 13.08 2.46 -18.05
C ALA A 80 12.92 1.20 -17.17
N LYS A 81 13.26 0.01 -17.69
CA LYS A 81 13.29 -1.24 -16.90
C LYS A 81 14.41 -1.23 -15.84
N LYS A 82 15.58 -0.65 -16.15
CA LYS A 82 16.63 -0.46 -15.14
C LYS A 82 16.16 0.45 -14.01
N VAL A 83 15.53 1.59 -14.33
CA VAL A 83 14.95 2.50 -13.33
C VAL A 83 13.92 1.77 -12.47
N TYR A 84 13.03 0.97 -13.07
CA TYR A 84 12.08 0.13 -12.34
C TYR A 84 12.79 -0.82 -11.37
N SER A 85 13.77 -1.59 -11.85
CA SER A 85 14.51 -2.56 -11.02
C SER A 85 15.24 -1.89 -9.87
N THR A 86 15.93 -0.77 -10.11
CA THR A 86 16.62 -0.01 -9.07
C THR A 86 15.65 0.55 -8.03
N THR A 87 14.52 1.11 -8.48
CA THR A 87 13.48 1.63 -7.57
C THR A 87 12.91 0.51 -6.70
N LEU A 88 12.60 -0.64 -7.31
CA LEU A 88 12.04 -1.80 -6.62
C LEU A 88 13.03 -2.36 -5.59
N ILE A 89 14.31 -2.52 -5.94
CA ILE A 89 15.33 -3.01 -5.02
C ILE A 89 15.52 -2.04 -3.85
N SER A 90 15.48 -0.73 -4.11
CA SER A 90 15.61 0.30 -3.08
C SER A 90 14.48 0.23 -2.05
N ILE A 91 13.23 0.12 -2.52
CA ILE A 91 12.08 -0.03 -1.61
C ILE A 91 12.08 -1.38 -0.92
N LEU A 92 12.45 -2.45 -1.62
CA LEU A 92 12.53 -3.78 -1.02
C LEU A 92 13.58 -3.82 0.09
N ALA A 93 14.78 -3.27 -0.15
CA ALA A 93 15.85 -3.22 0.85
C ALA A 93 15.43 -2.39 2.08
N THR A 94 14.83 -1.21 1.89
CA THR A 94 14.36 -0.37 2.99
C THR A 94 13.19 -1.01 3.75
N SER A 95 12.26 -1.66 3.05
CA SER A 95 11.12 -2.39 3.65
C SER A 95 11.56 -3.60 4.46
N VAL A 96 12.52 -4.38 3.95
CA VAL A 96 13.09 -5.52 4.69
C VAL A 96 13.85 -5.03 5.92
N LEU A 97 14.66 -3.99 5.79
CA LEU A 97 15.39 -3.41 6.92
C LEU A 97 14.43 -2.88 7.99
N PHE A 98 13.38 -2.17 7.57
CA PHE A 98 12.31 -1.70 8.46
C PHE A 98 11.62 -2.86 9.19
N LEU A 99 11.23 -3.91 8.47
CA LEU A 99 10.54 -5.07 9.02
C LEU A 99 11.42 -5.81 10.04
N VAL A 100 12.69 -6.04 9.71
CA VAL A 100 13.67 -6.63 10.64
C VAL A 100 13.80 -5.76 11.88
N GLY A 101 13.93 -4.44 11.72
CA GLY A 101 13.97 -3.49 12.84
C GLY A 101 12.75 -3.60 13.75
N ILE A 102 11.54 -3.59 13.18
CA ILE A 102 10.31 -3.71 13.99
C ILE A 102 10.23 -5.05 14.70
N ILE A 103 10.61 -6.17 14.08
CA ILE A 103 10.57 -7.48 14.76
C ILE A 103 11.47 -7.47 16.00
N PHE A 104 12.70 -6.96 15.90
CA PHE A 104 13.62 -6.88 17.03
C PHE A 104 13.15 -5.94 18.14
N PHE A 105 12.50 -4.82 17.80
CA PHE A 105 12.04 -3.83 18.77
C PHE A 105 10.55 -3.97 19.15
N SER A 106 9.84 -4.95 18.60
CA SER A 106 8.39 -5.12 18.71
C SER A 106 7.89 -5.09 20.16
N GLY A 107 8.58 -5.80 21.06
CA GLY A 107 8.24 -5.81 22.50
C GLY A 107 8.38 -4.45 23.18
N ASN A 108 9.41 -3.67 22.83
CA ASN A 108 9.63 -2.32 23.38
C ASN A 108 8.64 -1.30 22.81
N ILE A 109 8.28 -1.45 21.54
CA ILE A 109 7.25 -0.61 20.91
C ILE A 109 5.88 -0.93 21.52
N ALA A 110 5.57 -2.21 21.71
CA ALA A 110 4.31 -2.67 22.32
C ALA A 110 4.13 -2.13 23.74
N SER A 111 5.19 -2.19 24.57
CA SER A 111 5.14 -1.68 25.93
C SER A 111 4.99 -0.16 25.99
N SER A 112 5.68 0.58 25.12
CA SER A 112 5.59 2.05 25.03
C SER A 112 4.21 2.53 24.55
N MET A 113 3.57 1.78 23.65
CA MET A 113 2.23 2.10 23.12
C MET A 113 1.09 1.65 24.04
N GLY A 114 1.38 1.00 25.17
CA GLY A 114 0.36 0.50 26.11
C GLY A 114 -0.27 -0.84 25.70
N TYR A 115 0.30 -1.54 24.71
CA TYR A 115 -0.18 -2.82 24.18
C TYR A 115 0.77 -3.98 24.53
N ALA A 116 1.38 -3.95 25.71
CA ALA A 116 2.42 -4.92 26.11
C ALA A 116 2.00 -6.40 25.98
N GLY A 117 0.69 -6.69 26.03
CA GLY A 117 0.15 -8.04 25.83
C GLY A 117 0.03 -8.50 24.38
N TYR A 118 0.16 -7.61 23.39
CA TYR A 118 -0.08 -7.90 21.96
C TYR A 118 1.02 -7.36 21.02
N PRO A 119 2.30 -7.76 21.21
CA PRO A 119 3.39 -7.36 20.29
C PRO A 119 3.17 -7.84 18.85
N GLU A 120 2.38 -8.90 18.68
CA GLU A 120 1.96 -9.45 17.38
C GLU A 120 1.23 -8.43 16.49
N PHE A 121 0.46 -7.49 17.06
CA PHE A 121 -0.23 -6.46 16.27
C PHE A 121 0.74 -5.48 15.61
N ILE A 122 1.85 -5.16 16.28
CA ILE A 122 2.89 -4.28 15.72
C ILE A 122 3.65 -4.98 14.60
N VAL A 123 3.94 -6.28 14.77
CA VAL A 123 4.58 -7.07 13.72
C VAL A 123 3.65 -7.20 12.52
N MET A 124 2.37 -7.48 12.73
CA MET A 124 1.37 -7.55 11.68
C MET A 124 1.24 -6.23 10.92
N LEU A 125 1.21 -5.10 11.65
CA LEU A 125 1.23 -3.77 11.06
C LEU A 125 2.47 -3.58 10.18
N ALA A 126 3.66 -3.91 10.69
CA ALA A 126 4.90 -3.73 9.94
C ALA A 126 4.96 -4.59 8.67
N ILE A 127 4.44 -5.82 8.72
CA ILE A 127 4.32 -6.68 7.53
C ILE A 127 3.39 -6.04 6.51
N VAL A 128 2.21 -5.56 6.92
CA VAL A 128 1.26 -4.90 6.01
C VAL A 128 1.89 -3.66 5.36
N VAL A 129 2.53 -2.79 6.14
CA VAL A 129 3.20 -1.58 5.60
C VAL A 129 4.31 -1.95 4.62
N ALA A 130 5.14 -2.95 4.95
CA ALA A 130 6.22 -3.38 4.08
C ALA A 130 5.69 -3.96 2.76
N MET A 131 4.62 -4.78 2.81
CA MET A 131 3.99 -5.32 1.61
C MET A 131 3.36 -4.23 0.75
N ASP A 132 2.67 -3.26 1.36
CA ASP A 132 2.07 -2.14 0.65
C ASP A 132 3.12 -1.24 -0.02
N ALA A 133 4.23 -0.95 0.68
CA ALA A 133 5.35 -0.19 0.13
C ALA A 133 5.99 -0.93 -1.06
N ILE A 134 6.24 -2.23 -0.95
CA ILE A 134 6.78 -3.04 -2.06
C ILE A 134 5.81 -3.08 -3.24
N GLY A 135 4.52 -3.29 -2.98
CA GLY A 135 3.48 -3.38 -4.01
C GLY A 135 3.25 -2.06 -4.77
N SER A 136 3.58 -0.93 -4.14
CA SER A 136 3.44 0.41 -4.70
C SER A 136 4.19 0.59 -6.03
N ILE A 137 5.39 0.02 -6.17
CA ILE A 137 6.22 0.15 -7.39
C ILE A 137 5.74 -0.69 -8.58
N PRO A 138 5.40 -1.98 -8.46
CA PRO A 138 4.74 -2.74 -9.52
C PRO A 138 3.44 -2.08 -10.00
N PHE A 139 2.64 -1.55 -9.08
CA PHE A 139 1.42 -0.82 -9.43
C PHE A 139 1.72 0.49 -10.18
N ALA A 140 2.77 1.23 -9.79
CA ALA A 140 3.26 2.39 -10.53
C ALA A 140 3.75 2.00 -11.94
N TYR A 141 4.43 0.85 -12.09
CA TYR A 141 4.88 0.34 -13.38
C TYR A 141 3.72 -0.04 -14.30
N LEU A 142 2.66 -0.65 -13.78
CA LEU A 142 1.45 -0.94 -14.56
C LEU A 142 0.76 0.33 -15.07
N ARG A 143 0.76 1.40 -14.26
CA ARG A 143 0.29 2.73 -14.69
C ARG A 143 1.20 3.31 -15.77
N TYR A 144 2.52 3.21 -15.62
CA TYR A 144 3.48 3.64 -16.63
C TYR A 144 3.25 2.93 -17.98
N LYS A 145 2.99 1.62 -17.97
CA LYS A 145 2.65 0.84 -19.16
C LYS A 145 1.24 1.06 -19.70
N LYS A 146 0.45 1.96 -19.12
CA LYS A 146 -0.95 2.22 -19.48
C LYS A 146 -1.77 0.93 -19.58
N LYS A 147 -1.65 0.05 -18.58
CA LYS A 147 -2.44 -1.20 -18.48
C LYS A 147 -3.52 -1.09 -17.39
N PRO A 148 -4.56 -0.25 -17.58
CA PRO A 148 -5.55 0.06 -16.55
C PRO A 148 -6.41 -1.15 -16.14
N LEU A 149 -6.73 -2.03 -17.08
CA LEU A 149 -7.54 -3.23 -16.80
C LEU A 149 -6.79 -4.21 -15.89
N LEU A 150 -5.50 -4.45 -16.16
CA LEU A 150 -4.67 -5.35 -15.35
C LEU A 150 -4.40 -4.77 -13.96
N PHE A 151 -4.22 -3.44 -13.87
CA PHE A 151 -4.13 -2.74 -12.59
C PHE A 151 -5.41 -2.93 -11.76
N ALA A 152 -6.57 -2.66 -12.37
CA ALA A 152 -7.86 -2.74 -11.67
C ALA A 152 -8.19 -4.17 -11.24
N SER A 153 -7.95 -5.16 -12.11
CA SER A 153 -8.22 -6.57 -11.79
C SER A 153 -7.34 -7.07 -10.66
N LEU A 154 -6.02 -6.79 -10.68
CA LEU A 154 -5.11 -7.18 -9.61
C LEU A 154 -5.49 -6.52 -8.27
N LYS A 155 -5.82 -5.23 -8.30
CA LYS A 155 -6.22 -4.51 -7.08
C LYS A 155 -7.51 -5.06 -6.50
N LEU A 156 -8.52 -5.31 -7.35
CA LEU A 156 -9.78 -5.92 -6.93
C LEU A 156 -9.57 -7.34 -6.38
N LEU A 157 -8.77 -8.18 -7.05
CA LEU A 157 -8.47 -9.54 -6.59
C LEU A 157 -7.81 -9.51 -5.22
N MET A 158 -6.87 -8.60 -4.99
CA MET A 158 -6.22 -8.41 -3.69
C MET A 158 -7.20 -7.98 -2.60
N ILE A 159 -8.14 -7.07 -2.92
CA ILE A 159 -9.21 -6.66 -2.00
C ILE A 159 -10.16 -7.82 -1.68
N PHE A 160 -10.61 -8.56 -2.70
CA PHE A 160 -11.49 -9.70 -2.50
C PHE A 160 -10.82 -10.78 -1.65
N SER A 161 -9.55 -11.11 -1.92
CA SER A 161 -8.78 -12.08 -1.12
C SER A 161 -8.46 -11.60 0.30
N ASN A 162 -8.56 -10.31 0.59
CA ASN A 162 -8.38 -9.78 1.94
C ASN A 162 -9.70 -9.80 2.73
N ILE A 163 -10.84 -9.67 2.05
CA ILE A 163 -12.17 -9.63 2.64
C ILE A 163 -12.77 -11.03 2.83
N PHE A 164 -12.50 -11.95 1.89
CA PHE A 164 -12.97 -13.34 1.88
C PHE A 164 -11.89 -14.29 2.35
#